data_AF-A0A5C7F3U4-F1
#
_entry.id   AF-A0A5C7F3U4-F1
#
_cell.length_a   1.000
_cell.length_b   1.000
_cell.length_c   1.000
_cell.angle_alpha   90.00
_cell.angle_beta   90.00
_cell.angle_gamma   90.00
#
_symmetry.space_group_name_H-M   'P 1'
#
loop_
_entity.id
_entity.type
_entity.pdbx_description
1 polymer ?
#
loop_
_entity_poly.entity_id
_entity_poly.type
_entity_poly.pdbx_seq_one_letter_code
_entity_poly.pdbx_strand_id
1 'polypeptide(L)'
;MITRNFFLFLARNDFVKNRASKWGPKLGAKSVIAGETIEEAMETARQLNEKGLSATVDHLGEFVYNKAEALEATHYCVRTLTAMEASGVDCNLSLKLTQLGLDIDKELCLSNMRTILDTAKKYNNFVRIDMEDYSHLDPTLEVLQELRKDYDNVGTAIQGYLFRAEQDVDKLKGTNIRLIKGAYNEPPEVAYQDAKEVYNNYLNIIKRHMLNGSYAAVATHDHNIIAEVKAFAEKHGIAKDQFEFQMLYGFRSELQEEIAKEGYKMRVYIPFGEDWYGYFMRRLAERPQNITFAVRGLLSK
;
A
#
# COMPACT_ATOMS: atom_id res chain seq x y z
N MET A 1 -21.75 20.08 -6.42
CA MET A 1 -21.01 18.88 -6.88
C MET A 1 -19.74 18.81 -6.03
N ILE A 2 -19.61 17.80 -5.16
CA ILE A 2 -18.45 17.72 -4.25
C ILE A 2 -17.23 17.30 -5.09
N THR A 3 -16.16 18.10 -5.09
CA THR A 3 -15.00 17.92 -5.97
C THR A 3 -13.85 17.19 -5.28
N ARG A 4 -12.95 16.55 -6.05
CA ARG A 4 -11.69 15.94 -5.54
C ARG A 4 -10.92 16.91 -4.62
N ASN A 5 -10.85 18.18 -5.02
CA ASN A 5 -10.16 19.23 -4.27
C ASN A 5 -10.82 19.53 -2.92
N PHE A 6 -12.14 19.37 -2.80
CA PHE A 6 -12.84 19.52 -1.52
C PHE A 6 -12.44 18.44 -0.51
N PHE A 7 -12.36 17.18 -0.93
CA PHE A 7 -11.92 16.09 -0.05
C PHE A 7 -10.43 16.18 0.29
N LEU A 8 -9.57 16.59 -0.66
CA LEU A 8 -8.16 16.84 -0.39
C LEU A 8 -7.97 18.01 0.59
N PHE A 9 -8.81 19.04 0.52
CA PHE A 9 -8.83 20.13 1.50
C PHE A 9 -9.25 19.63 2.89
N LEU A 10 -10.32 18.82 2.99
CA LEU A 10 -10.75 18.24 4.26
C LEU A 10 -9.70 17.30 4.87
N ALA A 11 -8.98 16.54 4.05
CA ALA A 11 -7.91 15.65 4.49
C ALA A 11 -6.73 16.40 5.15
N ARG A 12 -6.57 17.69 4.88
CA ARG A 12 -5.50 18.56 5.42
C ARG A 12 -5.98 19.49 6.55
N ASN A 13 -7.24 19.40 6.98
CA ASN A 13 -7.82 20.33 7.94
C ASN A 13 -7.88 19.73 9.36
N ASP A 14 -6.99 20.19 10.25
CA ASP A 14 -6.87 19.69 11.62
C ASP A 14 -8.13 19.92 12.47
N PHE A 15 -8.86 21.01 12.22
CA PHE A 15 -10.12 21.27 12.93
C PHE A 15 -11.20 20.24 12.58
N VAL A 16 -11.24 19.78 11.34
CA VAL A 16 -12.15 18.72 10.90
C VAL A 16 -11.65 17.35 11.36
N LYS A 17 -10.33 17.07 11.30
CA LYS A 17 -9.69 15.86 11.84
C LYS A 17 -10.08 15.64 13.32
N ASN A 18 -9.90 16.67 14.15
CA ASN A 18 -10.16 16.61 15.59
C ASN A 18 -11.64 16.45 15.96
N ARG A 19 -12.57 16.78 15.05
CA ARG A 19 -14.01 16.55 15.25
C ARG A 19 -14.51 15.24 14.62
N ALA A 20 -13.82 14.72 13.62
CA ALA A 20 -14.20 13.50 12.92
C ALA A 20 -14.00 12.23 13.78
N SER A 21 -13.05 12.23 14.72
CA SER A 21 -12.87 11.15 15.70
C SER A 21 -14.15 10.81 16.47
N LYS A 22 -15.02 11.81 16.74
CA LYS A 22 -16.31 11.62 17.41
C LYS A 22 -17.44 11.09 16.51
N TRP A 23 -17.26 11.10 15.19
CA TRP A 23 -18.29 10.73 14.19
C TRP A 23 -17.85 9.60 13.26
N GLY A 24 -16.61 9.12 13.34
CA GLY A 24 -16.01 8.12 12.46
C GLY A 24 -16.83 6.84 12.24
N PRO A 25 -17.35 6.20 13.30
CA PRO A 25 -18.22 5.04 13.16
C PRO A 25 -19.51 5.34 12.37
N LYS A 26 -20.04 6.56 12.46
CA LYS A 26 -21.25 7.01 11.73
C LYS A 26 -20.97 7.37 10.26
N LEU A 27 -19.71 7.55 9.87
CA LEU A 27 -19.29 7.90 8.51
C LEU A 27 -18.87 6.68 7.66
N GLY A 28 -19.02 5.45 8.17
CA GLY A 28 -18.60 4.24 7.48
C GLY A 28 -17.09 3.93 7.59
N ALA A 29 -16.35 4.57 8.49
CA ALA A 29 -14.91 4.33 8.65
C ALA A 29 -14.58 2.85 8.97
N LYS A 30 -15.47 2.14 9.68
CA LYS A 30 -15.31 0.70 9.96
C LYS A 30 -15.28 -0.19 8.71
N SER A 31 -15.76 0.27 7.55
CA SER A 31 -15.72 -0.54 6.33
C SER A 31 -14.40 -0.45 5.58
N VAL A 32 -13.50 0.48 5.94
CA VAL A 32 -12.24 0.73 5.19
C VAL A 32 -10.97 0.70 6.06
N ILE A 33 -11.12 0.58 7.38
CA ILE A 33 -10.03 0.50 8.37
C ILE A 33 -10.32 -0.70 9.28
N ALA A 34 -9.31 -1.51 9.57
CA ALA A 34 -9.48 -2.73 10.39
C ALA A 34 -9.71 -2.45 11.88
N GLY A 35 -9.25 -1.30 12.36
CA GLY A 35 -9.28 -0.91 13.76
C GLY A 35 -8.22 0.13 14.07
N GLU A 36 -8.06 0.44 15.34
CA GLU A 36 -7.09 1.40 15.86
C GLU A 36 -5.86 0.68 16.45
N THR A 37 -5.97 -0.62 16.74
CA THR A 37 -4.94 -1.40 17.44
C THR A 37 -4.30 -2.49 16.57
N ILE A 38 -3.13 -2.98 16.99
CA ILE A 38 -2.45 -4.12 16.34
C ILE A 38 -3.33 -5.37 16.43
N GLU A 39 -3.97 -5.59 17.58
CA GLU A 39 -4.83 -6.74 17.86
C GLU A 39 -6.02 -6.80 16.90
N GLU A 40 -6.69 -5.67 16.66
CA GLU A 40 -7.78 -5.57 15.69
C GLU A 40 -7.30 -5.78 14.24
N ALA A 41 -6.10 -5.30 13.91
CA ALA A 41 -5.50 -5.54 12.60
C ALA A 41 -5.20 -7.03 12.39
N MET A 42 -4.69 -7.74 13.41
CA MET A 42 -4.45 -9.18 13.36
C MET A 42 -5.74 -9.99 13.28
N GLU A 43 -6.79 -9.57 14.01
CA GLU A 43 -8.12 -10.17 13.90
C GLU A 43 -8.67 -10.05 12.47
N THR A 44 -8.58 -8.86 11.89
CA THR A 44 -9.01 -8.62 10.51
C THR A 44 -8.19 -9.45 9.52
N ALA A 45 -6.86 -9.53 9.69
CA ALA A 45 -6.00 -10.37 8.86
C ALA A 45 -6.40 -11.84 8.93
N ARG A 46 -6.72 -12.36 10.12
CA ARG A 46 -7.16 -13.75 10.31
C ARG A 46 -8.46 -14.05 9.56
N GLN A 47 -9.45 -13.17 9.67
CA GLN A 47 -10.74 -13.31 8.96
C GLN A 47 -10.57 -13.30 7.43
N LEU A 48 -9.57 -12.56 6.93
CA LEU A 48 -9.23 -12.56 5.50
C LEU A 48 -8.51 -13.85 5.11
N ASN A 49 -7.57 -14.33 5.94
CA ASN A 49 -6.86 -15.59 5.70
C ASN A 49 -7.81 -16.79 5.67
N GLU A 50 -8.83 -16.83 6.52
CA GLU A 50 -9.89 -17.85 6.51
C GLU A 50 -10.66 -17.91 5.17
N LYS A 51 -10.68 -16.81 4.42
CA LYS A 51 -11.28 -16.71 3.08
C LYS A 51 -10.29 -16.98 1.94
N GLY A 52 -9.07 -17.38 2.26
CA GLY A 52 -8.00 -17.60 1.27
C GLY A 52 -7.34 -16.31 0.78
N LEU A 53 -7.50 -15.19 1.50
CA LEU A 53 -6.88 -13.91 1.16
C LEU A 53 -5.67 -13.65 2.07
N SER A 54 -4.52 -13.35 1.48
CA SER A 54 -3.35 -12.86 2.23
C SER A 54 -3.59 -11.42 2.70
N ALA A 55 -2.84 -10.95 3.69
CA ALA A 55 -2.93 -9.57 4.18
C ALA A 55 -1.61 -8.81 4.04
N THR A 56 -1.68 -7.48 4.09
CA THR A 56 -0.56 -6.63 4.51
C THR A 56 -1.12 -5.48 5.33
N VAL A 57 -0.49 -5.17 6.45
CA VAL A 57 -0.94 -4.09 7.33
C VAL A 57 -0.01 -2.88 7.22
N ASP A 58 -0.58 -1.70 7.39
CA ASP A 58 0.10 -0.41 7.39
C ASP A 58 -0.42 0.39 8.59
N HIS A 59 0.49 0.74 9.49
CA HIS A 59 0.14 1.59 10.63
C HIS A 59 0.02 3.03 10.16
N LEU A 60 -1.20 3.58 10.28
CA LEU A 60 -1.50 4.97 10.05
C LEU A 60 -1.01 5.77 11.25
N GLY A 61 0.23 6.25 11.17
CA GLY A 61 0.84 7.13 12.17
C GLY A 61 0.89 8.59 11.74
N GLU A 62 1.05 9.46 12.73
CA GLU A 62 1.30 10.89 12.58
C GLU A 62 2.56 11.19 11.77
N PHE A 63 2.66 12.43 11.31
CA PHE A 63 3.86 12.95 10.70
C PHE A 63 5.02 12.90 11.71
N VAL A 64 6.11 12.23 11.33
CA VAL A 64 7.30 12.09 12.16
C VAL A 64 8.25 13.25 11.87
N TYR A 65 8.53 14.06 12.89
CA TYR A 65 9.32 15.28 12.77
C TYR A 65 10.62 15.24 13.58
N ASN A 66 10.76 14.29 14.49
CA ASN A 66 11.98 14.14 15.31
C ASN A 66 12.43 12.69 15.48
N LYS A 67 13.68 12.53 15.93
CA LYS A 67 14.33 11.22 16.06
C LYS A 67 13.59 10.28 17.03
N ALA A 68 12.98 10.82 18.09
CA ALA A 68 12.28 10.00 19.07
C ALA A 68 10.98 9.41 18.50
N GLU A 69 10.23 10.19 17.73
CA GLU A 69 9.05 9.72 17.00
C GLU A 69 9.40 8.64 15.96
N ALA A 70 10.49 8.81 15.22
CA ALA A 70 10.97 7.80 14.27
C ALA A 70 11.33 6.47 14.97
N LEU A 71 11.93 6.54 16.15
CA LEU A 71 12.24 5.36 16.97
C LEU A 71 10.96 4.68 17.48
N GLU A 72 9.96 5.45 17.94
CA GLU A 72 8.69 4.86 18.36
C GLU A 72 7.95 4.20 17.19
N ALA A 73 7.93 4.82 16.00
CA ALA A 73 7.37 4.21 14.80
C ALA A 73 8.10 2.90 14.43
N THR A 74 9.42 2.86 14.62
CA THR A 74 10.24 1.66 14.43
C THR A 74 9.85 0.56 15.42
N HIS A 75 9.74 0.89 16.70
CA HIS A 75 9.29 -0.06 17.73
C HIS A 75 7.88 -0.54 17.47
N TYR A 76 6.99 0.32 16.97
CA TYR A 76 5.64 -0.06 16.56
C TYR A 76 5.67 -1.10 15.44
N CYS A 77 6.49 -0.91 14.40
CA CYS A 77 6.68 -1.89 13.33
C CYS A 77 7.17 -3.25 13.88
N VAL A 78 8.12 -3.25 14.81
CA VAL A 78 8.64 -4.47 15.47
C VAL A 78 7.56 -5.18 16.30
N ARG A 79 6.73 -4.43 17.04
CA ARG A 79 5.59 -4.98 17.78
C ARG A 79 4.57 -5.61 16.83
N THR A 80 4.26 -4.95 15.71
CA THR A 80 3.33 -5.48 14.70
C THR A 80 3.85 -6.78 14.11
N LEU A 81 5.13 -6.86 13.72
CA LEU A 81 5.74 -8.10 13.21
C LEU A 81 5.70 -9.23 14.25
N THR A 82 5.93 -8.91 15.52
CA THR A 82 5.85 -9.89 16.62
C THR A 82 4.41 -10.39 16.82
N ALA A 83 3.42 -9.51 16.70
CA ALA A 83 2.01 -9.87 16.79
C ALA A 83 1.53 -10.71 15.60
N MET A 84 2.05 -10.45 14.39
CA MET A 84 1.79 -11.29 13.21
C MET A 84 2.24 -12.73 13.44
N GLU A 85 3.49 -12.90 13.88
CA GLU A 85 4.05 -14.21 14.20
C GLU A 85 3.23 -14.92 15.29
N ALA A 86 2.95 -14.23 16.40
CA ALA A 86 2.17 -14.80 17.51
C ALA A 86 0.73 -15.19 17.09
N SER A 87 0.16 -14.49 16.13
CA SER A 87 -1.20 -14.75 15.62
C SER A 87 -1.24 -15.81 14.52
N GLY A 88 -0.10 -16.17 13.92
CA GLY A 88 -0.01 -17.14 12.82
C GLY A 88 -0.70 -16.68 11.52
N VAL A 89 -0.87 -15.38 11.32
CA VAL A 89 -1.57 -14.82 10.14
C VAL A 89 -0.65 -14.72 8.93
N ASP A 90 -1.16 -15.01 7.72
CA ASP A 90 -0.49 -14.69 6.45
C ASP A 90 -0.63 -13.18 6.19
N CYS A 91 0.34 -12.43 6.72
CA CYS A 91 0.37 -10.98 6.66
C CYS A 91 1.79 -10.45 6.49
N ASN A 92 1.94 -9.44 5.61
CA ASN A 92 3.18 -8.69 5.44
C ASN A 92 3.09 -7.29 6.09
N LEU A 93 4.22 -6.66 6.39
CA LEU A 93 4.26 -5.27 6.84
C LEU A 93 4.45 -4.32 5.64
N SER A 94 3.64 -3.26 5.56
CA SER A 94 3.91 -2.09 4.71
C SER A 94 4.24 -0.89 5.62
N LEU A 95 5.15 -0.02 5.18
CA LEU A 95 5.58 1.17 5.93
C LEU A 95 6.05 2.29 5.00
N LYS A 96 6.22 3.50 5.53
CA LYS A 96 6.74 4.68 4.81
C LYS A 96 8.05 5.13 5.44
N LEU A 97 9.01 5.55 4.62
CA LEU A 97 10.34 5.90 5.12
C LEU A 97 10.36 7.23 5.86
N THR A 98 9.47 8.16 5.52
CA THR A 98 9.30 9.42 6.26
C THR A 98 8.93 9.15 7.72
N GLN A 99 8.10 8.14 8.02
CA GLN A 99 7.80 7.69 9.39
C GLN A 99 9.02 7.13 10.13
N LEU A 100 10.06 6.71 9.41
CA LEU A 100 11.28 6.17 9.99
C LEU A 100 12.43 7.18 10.03
N GLY A 101 12.15 8.43 9.69
CA GLY A 101 13.08 9.54 9.78
C GLY A 101 13.86 9.85 8.51
N LEU A 102 13.36 9.45 7.32
CA LEU A 102 13.98 9.78 6.03
C LEU A 102 14.27 11.28 5.88
N ASP A 103 13.32 12.13 6.28
CA ASP A 103 13.43 13.60 6.19
C ASP A 103 14.24 14.22 7.34
N ILE A 104 14.64 13.42 8.32
CA ILE A 104 15.39 13.85 9.50
C ILE A 104 16.87 13.53 9.33
N ASP A 105 17.15 12.25 9.07
CA ASP A 105 18.50 11.71 9.00
C ASP A 105 18.46 10.36 8.28
N LYS A 106 19.05 10.29 7.07
CA LYS A 106 19.06 9.08 6.24
C LYS A 106 19.71 7.89 6.96
N GLU A 107 20.73 8.12 7.79
CA GLU A 107 21.39 7.04 8.54
C GLU A 107 20.51 6.52 9.68
N LEU A 108 19.74 7.40 10.32
CA LEU A 108 18.71 6.98 11.27
C LEU A 108 17.65 6.11 10.60
N CYS A 109 17.16 6.53 9.43
CA CYS A 109 16.19 5.77 8.65
C CYS A 109 16.72 4.38 8.27
N LEU A 110 17.97 4.28 7.81
CA LEU A 110 18.62 3.00 7.52
C LEU A 110 18.76 2.12 8.77
N SER A 111 19.18 2.67 9.90
CA SER A 111 19.28 1.93 11.17
C SER A 111 17.93 1.41 11.66
N ASN A 112 16.88 2.23 11.53
CA ASN A 112 15.51 1.86 11.87
C ASN A 112 15.00 0.74 10.96
N MET A 113 15.22 0.86 9.65
CA MET A 113 14.87 -0.17 8.69
C MET A 113 15.59 -1.49 8.94
N ARG A 114 16.90 -1.48 9.25
CA ARG A 114 17.65 -2.70 9.61
C ARG A 114 17.03 -3.41 10.81
N THR A 115 16.67 -2.67 11.85
CA THR A 115 15.99 -3.22 13.05
C THR A 115 14.67 -3.93 12.69
N ILE A 116 13.87 -3.32 11.81
CA ILE A 116 12.61 -3.89 11.34
C ILE A 116 12.86 -5.13 10.47
N LEU A 117 13.83 -5.06 9.55
CA LEU A 117 14.14 -6.14 8.62
C LEU A 117 14.76 -7.36 9.30
N ASP A 118 15.62 -7.16 10.31
CA ASP A 118 16.14 -8.24 11.15
C ASP A 118 15.00 -8.98 11.87
N THR A 119 14.03 -8.23 12.39
CA THR A 119 12.83 -8.78 13.02
C THR A 119 11.97 -9.55 12.00
N ALA A 120 11.73 -8.97 10.83
CA ALA A 120 10.95 -9.61 9.78
C ALA A 120 11.64 -10.90 9.30
N LYS A 121 12.97 -10.89 9.12
CA LYS A 121 13.75 -12.05 8.70
C LYS A 121 13.70 -13.18 9.73
N LYS A 122 13.76 -12.84 11.02
CA LYS A 122 13.58 -13.80 12.12
C LYS A 122 12.25 -14.57 12.03
N TYR A 123 11.18 -13.90 11.60
CA TYR A 123 9.84 -14.47 11.46
C TYR A 123 9.50 -14.89 10.02
N ASN A 124 10.49 -14.98 9.12
CA ASN A 124 10.29 -15.29 7.70
C ASN A 124 9.21 -14.41 7.02
N ASN A 125 9.15 -13.14 7.41
CA ASN A 125 8.19 -12.15 6.94
C ASN A 125 8.85 -11.17 5.96
N PHE A 126 8.01 -10.52 5.15
CA PHE A 126 8.41 -9.56 4.12
C PHE A 126 7.94 -8.15 4.47
N VAL A 127 8.82 -7.17 4.23
CA VAL A 127 8.53 -5.74 4.43
C VAL A 127 8.44 -5.02 3.09
N ARG A 128 7.34 -4.30 2.89
CA ARG A 128 7.15 -3.39 1.76
C ARG A 128 7.43 -1.96 2.20
N ILE A 129 8.36 -1.31 1.53
CA ILE A 129 8.48 0.14 1.56
C ILE A 129 7.44 0.71 0.59
N ASP A 130 6.49 1.47 1.10
CA ASP A 130 5.54 2.21 0.26
C ASP A 130 6.24 3.37 -0.42
N MET A 131 5.83 3.63 -1.66
CA MET A 131 6.31 4.80 -2.39
C MET A 131 5.46 6.01 -2.07
N GLU A 132 6.13 7.07 -1.63
CA GLU A 132 5.53 8.35 -1.28
C GLU A 132 5.45 9.27 -2.52
N ASP A 133 5.38 10.58 -2.35
CA ASP A 133 5.36 11.51 -3.50
C ASP A 133 6.70 11.52 -4.24
N TYR A 134 6.71 12.16 -5.41
CA TYR A 134 7.85 12.17 -6.32
C TYR A 134 9.16 12.65 -5.67
N SER A 135 9.10 13.57 -4.70
CA SER A 135 10.32 14.07 -4.04
C SER A 135 11.02 13.00 -3.19
N HIS A 136 10.28 11.98 -2.77
CA HIS A 136 10.78 10.84 -1.99
C HIS A 136 11.15 9.62 -2.84
N LEU A 137 10.90 9.65 -4.15
CA LEU A 137 11.18 8.51 -5.03
C LEU A 137 12.65 8.12 -5.03
N ASP A 138 13.54 9.04 -5.40
CA ASP A 138 14.98 8.77 -5.45
C ASP A 138 15.56 8.40 -4.07
N PRO A 139 15.29 9.15 -2.98
CA PRO A 139 15.71 8.76 -1.64
C PRO A 139 15.24 7.35 -1.23
N THR A 140 14.01 6.97 -1.59
CA THR A 140 13.47 5.63 -1.31
C THR A 140 14.21 4.54 -2.09
N LEU A 141 14.50 4.77 -3.37
CA LEU A 141 15.24 3.82 -4.20
C LEU A 141 16.68 3.65 -3.72
N GLU A 142 17.33 4.72 -3.26
CA GLU A 142 18.67 4.66 -2.66
C GLU A 142 18.67 3.86 -1.35
N VAL A 143 17.70 4.10 -0.46
CA VAL A 143 17.56 3.32 0.79
C VAL A 143 17.30 1.84 0.49
N LEU A 144 16.40 1.54 -0.46
CA LEU A 144 16.15 0.17 -0.88
C LEU A 144 17.42 -0.50 -1.43
N GLN A 145 18.18 0.19 -2.28
CA GLN A 145 19.41 -0.34 -2.85
C GLN A 145 20.45 -0.66 -1.77
N GLU A 146 20.57 0.20 -0.76
CA GLU A 146 21.47 -0.03 0.37
C GLU A 146 21.03 -1.27 1.17
N LEU A 147 19.75 -1.35 1.54
CA LEU A 147 19.21 -2.48 2.30
C LEU A 147 19.33 -3.81 1.55
N ARG A 148 19.12 -3.81 0.22
CA ARG A 148 19.19 -5.04 -0.59
C ARG A 148 20.58 -5.65 -0.71
N LYS A 149 21.63 -5.00 -0.21
CA LYS A 149 22.96 -5.62 -0.06
C LYS A 149 22.94 -6.75 0.97
N ASP A 150 22.12 -6.62 2.01
CA ASP A 150 22.10 -7.52 3.17
C ASP A 150 20.75 -8.26 3.34
N TYR A 151 19.68 -7.74 2.72
CA TYR A 151 18.30 -8.22 2.90
C TYR A 151 17.61 -8.60 1.58
N ASP A 152 17.01 -9.78 1.53
CA ASP A 152 16.19 -10.30 0.43
C ASP A 152 14.67 -10.19 0.70
N ASN A 153 14.29 -10.00 1.97
CA ASN A 153 12.91 -9.89 2.45
C ASN A 153 12.35 -8.46 2.43
N VAL A 154 12.86 -7.61 1.54
CA VAL A 154 12.42 -6.22 1.34
C VAL A 154 12.19 -5.88 -0.12
N GLY A 155 11.16 -5.08 -0.37
CA GLY A 155 10.89 -4.49 -1.68
C GLY A 155 10.14 -3.17 -1.56
N THR A 156 9.92 -2.51 -2.70
CA THR A 156 9.26 -1.18 -2.74
C THR A 156 8.04 -1.17 -3.66
N ALA A 157 7.46 0.01 -3.89
CA ALA A 157 6.44 0.25 -4.90
C ALA A 157 6.94 1.17 -6.04
N ILE A 158 6.39 1.01 -7.24
CA ILE A 158 6.63 1.90 -8.40
C ILE A 158 5.30 2.38 -8.97
N GLN A 159 5.22 3.68 -9.27
CA GLN A 159 4.00 4.37 -9.70
C GLN A 159 3.96 4.52 -11.23
N GLY A 160 2.97 3.91 -11.87
CA GLY A 160 2.79 3.89 -13.33
C GLY A 160 2.41 5.24 -13.95
N TYR A 161 2.01 6.24 -13.18
CA TYR A 161 1.79 7.59 -13.69
C TYR A 161 3.08 8.38 -13.97
N LEU A 162 4.27 7.91 -13.55
CA LEU A 162 5.53 8.65 -13.72
C LEU A 162 6.16 8.30 -15.06
N PHE A 163 6.71 9.32 -15.74
CA PHE A 163 7.42 9.12 -17.01
C PHE A 163 8.61 8.15 -16.88
N ARG A 164 9.29 8.18 -15.73
CA ARG A 164 10.48 7.36 -15.44
C ARG A 164 10.18 5.93 -14.97
N ALA A 165 8.91 5.57 -14.77
CA ALA A 165 8.54 4.29 -14.15
C ALA A 165 9.09 3.06 -14.87
N GLU A 166 9.18 3.09 -16.21
CA GLU A 166 9.79 2.00 -17.00
C GLU A 166 11.26 1.81 -16.66
N GLN A 167 12.02 2.90 -16.59
CA GLN A 167 13.45 2.87 -16.27
C GLN A 167 13.67 2.35 -14.85
N ASP A 168 12.84 2.76 -13.90
CA ASP A 168 12.97 2.34 -12.51
C ASP A 168 12.63 0.84 -12.33
N VAL A 169 11.60 0.33 -13.02
CA VAL A 169 11.29 -1.12 -13.03
C VAL A 169 12.44 -1.94 -13.61
N ASP A 170 13.05 -1.49 -14.71
CA ASP A 170 14.17 -2.22 -15.32
C ASP A 170 15.39 -2.28 -14.39
N LYS A 171 15.71 -1.18 -13.68
CA LYS A 171 16.79 -1.13 -12.69
C LYS A 171 16.55 -2.04 -11.49
N LEU A 172 15.28 -2.32 -11.18
CA LEU A 172 14.87 -3.12 -10.02
C LEU A 172 14.61 -4.60 -10.37
N LYS A 173 15.13 -5.09 -11.51
CA LYS A 173 15.08 -6.53 -11.83
C LYS A 173 15.63 -7.39 -10.68
N GLY A 174 14.92 -8.47 -10.35
CA GLY A 174 15.21 -9.34 -9.22
C GLY A 174 14.65 -8.83 -7.87
N THR A 175 13.94 -7.70 -7.88
CA THR A 175 13.28 -7.14 -6.70
C THR A 175 11.79 -7.49 -6.71
N ASN A 176 11.25 -7.81 -5.54
CA ASN A 176 9.81 -7.89 -5.36
C ASN A 176 9.24 -6.46 -5.39
N ILE A 177 8.41 -6.10 -6.38
CA ILE A 177 7.88 -4.74 -6.55
C ILE A 177 6.36 -4.74 -6.52
N ARG A 178 5.79 -3.80 -5.75
CA ARG A 178 4.37 -3.44 -5.83
C ARG A 178 4.18 -2.40 -6.93
N LEU A 179 3.45 -2.74 -7.97
CA LEU A 179 3.15 -1.82 -9.06
C LEU A 179 1.80 -1.16 -8.76
N ILE A 180 1.75 0.17 -8.82
CA ILE A 180 0.56 0.98 -8.53
C ILE A 180 0.34 2.03 -9.62
N LYS A 181 -0.88 2.56 -9.78
CA LYS A 181 -1.10 3.71 -10.69
C LYS A 181 -0.36 4.97 -10.20
N GLY A 182 -0.42 5.23 -8.90
CA GLY A 182 0.02 6.48 -8.27
C GLY A 182 -1.11 7.12 -7.48
N ALA A 183 -0.80 7.75 -6.35
CA ALA A 183 -1.80 8.29 -5.40
C ALA A 183 -1.63 9.78 -5.09
N TYR A 184 -0.49 10.37 -5.47
CA TYR A 184 -0.17 11.77 -5.20
C TYR A 184 -0.59 12.67 -6.36
N ASN A 185 -0.62 13.97 -6.12
CA ASN A 185 -0.95 14.96 -7.15
C ASN A 185 0.33 15.56 -7.72
N GLU A 186 0.99 14.78 -8.57
CA GLU A 186 2.27 15.14 -9.17
C GLU A 186 2.13 16.14 -10.32
N PRO A 187 3.13 17.01 -10.50
CA PRO A 187 3.07 18.04 -11.53
C PRO A 187 3.32 17.43 -12.93
N PRO A 188 2.81 18.06 -14.01
CA PRO A 188 2.85 17.53 -15.38
C PRO A 188 4.28 17.34 -15.93
N GLU A 189 5.28 17.94 -15.31
CA GLU A 189 6.69 17.80 -15.66
C GLU A 189 7.25 16.40 -15.37
N VAL A 190 6.61 15.64 -14.47
CA VAL A 190 7.11 14.32 -14.02
C VAL A 190 6.10 13.19 -14.19
N ALA A 191 4.82 13.51 -14.39
CA ALA A 191 3.73 12.54 -14.43
C ALA A 191 2.72 12.75 -15.57
N TYR A 192 2.26 11.65 -16.15
CA TYR A 192 1.14 11.61 -17.07
C TYR A 192 -0.13 12.13 -16.38
N GLN A 193 -0.80 13.09 -17.02
CA GLN A 193 -2.05 13.67 -16.52
C GLN A 193 -3.28 13.03 -17.16
N ASP A 194 -3.13 12.47 -18.37
CA ASP A 194 -4.20 11.76 -19.06
C ASP A 194 -4.39 10.34 -18.51
N ALA A 195 -5.63 9.98 -18.24
CA ALA A 195 -5.96 8.69 -17.63
C ALA A 195 -5.65 7.49 -18.53
N LYS A 196 -5.71 7.66 -19.85
CA LYS A 196 -5.38 6.59 -20.81
C LYS A 196 -3.87 6.42 -20.91
N GLU A 197 -3.09 7.50 -20.87
CA GLU A 197 -1.63 7.43 -20.78
C GLU A 197 -1.18 6.72 -19.49
N VAL A 198 -1.75 7.08 -18.33
CA VAL A 198 -1.49 6.39 -17.06
C VAL A 198 -1.87 4.90 -17.14
N TYR A 199 -3.03 4.57 -17.73
CA TYR A 199 -3.47 3.19 -17.91
C TYR A 199 -2.47 2.38 -18.75
N ASN A 200 -2.06 2.93 -19.90
CA ASN A 200 -1.13 2.28 -20.82
C ASN A 200 0.24 2.08 -20.17
N ASN A 201 0.80 3.11 -19.53
CA ASN A 201 2.10 3.00 -18.90
C ASN A 201 2.07 2.04 -17.70
N TYR A 202 0.99 2.05 -16.91
CA TYR A 202 0.85 1.12 -15.79
C TYR A 202 0.84 -0.35 -16.26
N LEU A 203 0.10 -0.68 -17.33
CA LEU A 203 0.14 -2.01 -17.94
C LEU A 203 1.52 -2.34 -18.52
N ASN A 204 2.20 -1.36 -19.13
CA ASN A 204 3.52 -1.55 -19.68
C ASN A 204 4.52 -1.95 -18.59
N ILE A 205 4.59 -1.20 -17.49
CA ILE A 205 5.51 -1.52 -16.38
C ILE A 205 5.19 -2.87 -15.71
N ILE A 206 3.91 -3.26 -15.63
CA ILE A 206 3.51 -4.60 -15.17
C ILE A 206 4.08 -5.67 -16.09
N LYS A 207 3.82 -5.57 -17.39
CA LYS A 207 4.25 -6.56 -18.38
C LYS A 207 5.78 -6.66 -18.40
N ARG A 208 6.50 -5.53 -18.36
CA ARG A 208 7.97 -5.49 -18.28
C ARG A 208 8.50 -6.21 -17.03
N HIS A 209 7.99 -5.89 -15.85
CA HIS A 209 8.47 -6.50 -14.60
C HIS A 209 8.22 -8.02 -14.56
N MET A 210 7.04 -8.45 -15.01
CA MET A 210 6.67 -9.87 -15.08
C MET A 210 7.56 -10.66 -16.06
N LEU A 211 7.87 -10.10 -17.24
CA LEU A 211 8.77 -10.75 -18.21
C LEU A 211 10.21 -10.87 -17.71
N ASN A 212 10.63 -9.98 -16.81
CA ASN A 212 11.97 -10.02 -16.22
C ASN A 212 12.14 -11.14 -15.17
N GLY A 213 11.11 -11.97 -14.93
CA GLY A 213 11.13 -13.10 -13.99
C GLY A 213 11.05 -12.71 -12.52
N SER A 214 10.82 -11.42 -12.24
CA SER A 214 10.76 -10.88 -10.89
C SER A 214 9.36 -11.05 -10.30
N TYR A 215 9.27 -11.09 -8.96
CA TYR A 215 7.97 -11.15 -8.30
C TYR A 215 7.22 -9.82 -8.44
N ALA A 216 6.00 -9.88 -8.96
CA ALA A 216 5.16 -8.70 -9.21
C ALA A 216 3.93 -8.66 -8.30
N ALA A 217 3.79 -7.62 -7.50
CA ALA A 217 2.56 -7.33 -6.77
C ALA A 217 1.73 -6.29 -7.53
N VAL A 218 0.74 -6.72 -8.30
CA VAL A 218 -0.11 -5.85 -9.12
C VAL A 218 -1.23 -5.27 -8.25
N ALA A 219 -1.05 -4.05 -7.73
CA ALA A 219 -2.03 -3.42 -6.85
C ALA A 219 -3.01 -2.55 -7.64
N THR A 220 -4.22 -3.06 -7.85
CA THR A 220 -5.26 -2.36 -8.60
C THR A 220 -6.63 -2.93 -8.26
N HIS A 221 -7.67 -2.08 -8.28
CA HIS A 221 -9.05 -2.54 -8.25
C HIS A 221 -9.71 -2.48 -9.64
N ASP A 222 -8.95 -2.26 -10.69
CA ASP A 222 -9.45 -2.12 -12.07
C ASP A 222 -9.59 -3.51 -12.71
N HIS A 223 -10.82 -3.95 -12.99
CA HIS A 223 -11.06 -5.29 -13.54
C HIS A 223 -10.50 -5.46 -14.95
N ASN A 224 -10.38 -4.38 -15.72
CA ASN A 224 -9.81 -4.45 -17.07
C ASN A 224 -8.32 -4.74 -17.00
N ILE A 225 -7.59 -4.05 -16.11
CA ILE A 225 -6.17 -4.31 -15.87
C ILE A 225 -5.96 -5.74 -15.36
N ILE A 226 -6.80 -6.20 -14.43
CA ILE A 226 -6.69 -7.56 -13.89
C ILE A 226 -6.88 -8.60 -15.00
N ALA A 227 -7.91 -8.44 -15.85
CA ALA A 227 -8.14 -9.33 -16.98
C ALA A 227 -6.97 -9.32 -17.97
N GLU A 228 -6.42 -8.15 -18.29
CA GLU A 228 -5.26 -8.02 -19.18
C GLU A 228 -4.00 -8.68 -18.60
N VAL A 229 -3.76 -8.56 -17.29
CA VAL A 229 -2.62 -9.20 -16.62
C VAL A 229 -2.78 -10.72 -16.62
N LYS A 230 -3.98 -11.24 -16.31
CA LYS A 230 -4.27 -12.69 -16.37
C LYS A 230 -4.02 -13.24 -17.78
N ALA A 231 -4.57 -12.59 -18.81
CA ALA A 231 -4.38 -13.00 -20.20
C ALA A 231 -2.91 -12.90 -20.65
N PHE A 232 -2.19 -11.87 -20.18
CA PHE A 232 -0.77 -11.72 -20.46
C PHE A 232 0.07 -12.82 -19.81
N ALA A 233 -0.22 -13.17 -18.55
CA ALA A 233 0.47 -14.23 -17.84
C ALA A 233 0.26 -15.59 -18.53
N GLU A 234 -0.98 -15.92 -18.89
CA GLU A 234 -1.32 -17.15 -19.62
C GLU A 234 -0.58 -17.22 -20.96
N LYS A 235 -0.61 -16.14 -21.75
CA LYS A 235 0.07 -16.07 -23.06
C LYS A 235 1.58 -16.32 -22.97
N HIS A 236 2.23 -15.89 -21.89
CA HIS A 236 3.68 -16.01 -21.72
C HIS A 236 4.10 -17.15 -20.78
N GLY A 237 3.15 -18.00 -20.33
CA GLY A 237 3.44 -19.11 -19.44
C GLY A 237 3.97 -18.67 -18.07
N ILE A 238 3.56 -17.50 -17.58
CA ILE A 238 3.99 -16.96 -16.29
C ILE A 238 3.17 -17.63 -15.18
N ALA A 239 3.87 -18.27 -14.24
CA ALA A 239 3.23 -19.01 -13.17
C ALA A 239 2.46 -18.09 -12.20
N LYS A 240 1.33 -18.58 -11.67
CA LYS A 240 0.45 -17.81 -10.77
C LYS A 240 1.10 -17.45 -9.43
N ASP A 241 2.17 -18.12 -9.06
CA ASP A 241 2.97 -17.85 -7.86
C ASP A 241 4.12 -16.85 -8.11
N GLN A 242 4.36 -16.45 -9.36
CA GLN A 242 5.33 -15.40 -9.71
C GLN A 242 4.75 -13.99 -9.54
N PHE A 243 3.44 -13.85 -9.31
CA PHE A 243 2.79 -12.57 -9.08
C PHE A 243 1.58 -12.69 -8.16
N GLU A 244 1.14 -11.57 -7.62
CA GLU A 244 -0.09 -11.48 -6.84
C GLU A 244 -0.90 -10.24 -7.25
N PHE A 245 -2.19 -10.27 -6.99
CA PHE A 245 -3.03 -9.08 -7.03
C PHE A 245 -3.15 -8.48 -5.65
N GLN A 246 -3.20 -7.15 -5.57
CA GLN A 246 -3.41 -6.45 -4.30
C GLN A 246 -4.54 -5.42 -4.38
N MET A 247 -5.35 -5.36 -3.32
CA MET A 247 -6.45 -4.40 -3.18
C MET A 247 -6.54 -3.88 -1.76
N LEU A 248 -7.03 -2.67 -1.62
CA LEU A 248 -7.36 -2.09 -0.32
C LEU A 248 -8.50 -2.83 0.37
N TYR A 249 -8.39 -2.98 1.69
CA TYR A 249 -9.45 -3.45 2.58
C TYR A 249 -10.73 -2.60 2.41
N GLY A 250 -11.88 -3.27 2.38
CA GLY A 250 -13.18 -2.62 2.21
C GLY A 250 -13.61 -2.38 0.76
N PHE A 251 -12.76 -2.68 -0.23
CA PHE A 251 -13.06 -2.37 -1.63
C PHE A 251 -13.10 -3.63 -2.51
N ARG A 252 -14.23 -3.83 -3.20
CA ARG A 252 -14.44 -4.94 -4.15
C ARG A 252 -14.19 -6.33 -3.54
N SER A 253 -14.63 -6.57 -2.30
CA SER A 253 -14.39 -7.82 -1.58
C SER A 253 -14.82 -9.07 -2.35
N GLU A 254 -15.94 -9.00 -3.08
CA GLU A 254 -16.38 -10.09 -3.96
C GLU A 254 -15.32 -10.44 -5.03
N LEU A 255 -14.77 -9.43 -5.71
CA LEU A 255 -13.70 -9.63 -6.69
C LEU A 255 -12.42 -10.16 -6.03
N GLN A 256 -12.10 -9.75 -4.81
CA GLN A 256 -10.95 -10.28 -4.08
C GLN A 256 -11.10 -11.81 -3.88
N GLU A 257 -12.26 -12.25 -3.40
CA GLU A 257 -12.56 -13.67 -3.20
C GLU A 257 -12.63 -14.44 -4.53
N GLU A 258 -13.17 -13.85 -5.60
CA GLU A 258 -13.17 -14.44 -6.94
C GLU A 258 -11.74 -14.70 -7.45
N ILE A 259 -10.86 -13.70 -7.36
CA ILE A 259 -9.46 -13.83 -7.77
C ILE A 259 -8.74 -14.94 -6.99
N ALA A 260 -9.00 -15.03 -5.68
CA ALA A 260 -8.43 -16.10 -4.85
C ALA A 260 -8.96 -17.49 -5.25
N LYS A 261 -10.27 -17.62 -5.52
CA LYS A 261 -10.90 -18.88 -5.99
C LYS A 261 -10.38 -19.32 -7.36
N GLU A 262 -9.94 -18.39 -8.20
CA GLU A 262 -9.23 -18.70 -9.45
C GLU A 262 -7.79 -19.22 -9.23
N GLY A 263 -7.30 -19.26 -7.99
CA GLY A 263 -5.98 -19.75 -7.62
C GLY A 263 -4.86 -18.72 -7.76
N TYR A 264 -5.18 -17.43 -7.89
CA TYR A 264 -4.19 -16.36 -7.80
C TYR A 264 -3.99 -15.96 -6.34
N LYS A 265 -2.76 -15.58 -5.98
CA LYS A 265 -2.54 -14.93 -4.70
C LYS A 265 -3.20 -13.55 -4.71
N MET A 266 -4.07 -13.32 -3.73
CA MET A 266 -4.80 -12.06 -3.56
C MET A 266 -4.49 -11.50 -2.17
N ARG A 267 -3.82 -10.35 -2.13
CA ARG A 267 -3.44 -9.70 -0.87
C ARG A 267 -4.25 -8.45 -0.61
N VAL A 268 -4.81 -8.36 0.59
CA VAL A 268 -5.59 -7.21 1.03
C VAL A 268 -4.73 -6.27 1.88
N TYR A 269 -4.70 -4.99 1.51
CA TYR A 269 -3.99 -3.94 2.23
C TYR A 269 -4.89 -3.36 3.32
N ILE A 270 -4.47 -3.54 4.57
CA ILE A 270 -5.21 -3.25 5.78
C ILE A 270 -4.58 -2.04 6.48
N PRO A 271 -5.15 -0.84 6.31
CA PRO A 271 -4.78 0.31 7.13
C PRO A 271 -5.37 0.14 8.54
N PHE A 272 -4.59 0.47 9.57
CA PHE A 272 -5.05 0.50 10.97
C PHE A 272 -4.33 1.60 11.75
N GLY A 273 -4.89 2.03 12.88
CA GLY A 273 -4.34 3.11 13.70
C GLY A 273 -5.31 4.29 13.87
N GLU A 274 -5.02 5.15 14.83
CA GLU A 274 -5.90 6.27 15.23
C GLU A 274 -6.02 7.36 14.14
N ASP A 275 -5.01 7.53 13.28
CA ASP A 275 -4.96 8.58 12.25
C ASP A 275 -5.67 8.24 10.94
N TRP A 276 -6.78 7.51 11.05
CA TRP A 276 -7.48 6.98 9.91
C TRP A 276 -8.19 8.04 9.04
N TYR A 277 -8.49 9.21 9.59
CA TYR A 277 -9.31 10.23 8.92
C TYR A 277 -8.68 10.78 7.64
N GLY A 278 -7.41 11.18 7.69
CA GLY A 278 -6.70 11.72 6.53
C GLY A 278 -6.56 10.68 5.42
N TYR A 279 -6.29 9.43 5.80
CA TYR A 279 -6.26 8.30 4.88
C TYR A 279 -7.63 8.10 4.20
N PHE A 280 -8.70 8.04 4.99
CA PHE A 280 -10.07 7.85 4.49
C PHE A 280 -10.49 8.96 3.51
N MET A 281 -10.22 10.22 3.84
CA MET A 281 -10.59 11.35 2.99
C MET A 281 -9.83 11.35 1.65
N ARG A 282 -8.55 10.95 1.63
CA ARG A 282 -7.80 10.75 0.37
C ARG A 282 -8.42 9.64 -0.49
N ARG A 283 -8.82 8.52 0.12
CA ARG A 283 -9.49 7.41 -0.58
C ARG A 283 -10.85 7.79 -1.17
N LEU A 284 -11.62 8.67 -0.49
CA LEU A 284 -12.85 9.23 -1.04
C LEU A 284 -12.59 10.18 -2.22
N ALA A 285 -11.54 10.99 -2.15
CA ALA A 285 -11.17 11.93 -3.21
C ALA A 285 -10.79 11.24 -4.53
N GLU A 286 -10.16 10.07 -4.45
CA GLU A 286 -9.68 9.30 -5.60
C GLU A 286 -10.78 8.64 -6.44
N ARG A 287 -12.00 8.46 -5.89
CA ARG A 287 -13.12 7.88 -6.63
C ARG A 287 -14.43 8.61 -6.31
N PRO A 288 -14.84 9.58 -7.14
CA PRO A 288 -16.12 10.28 -6.97
C PRO A 288 -17.33 9.35 -6.97
N GLN A 289 -17.25 8.21 -7.68
CA GLN A 289 -18.31 7.19 -7.71
C GLN A 289 -18.47 6.45 -6.36
N ASN A 290 -17.42 6.39 -5.53
CA ASN A 290 -17.47 5.84 -4.18
C ASN A 290 -18.10 6.81 -3.17
N ILE A 291 -18.18 8.10 -3.49
CA ILE A 291 -18.91 9.07 -2.66
C ILE A 291 -20.37 8.63 -2.54
N THR A 292 -20.97 8.11 -3.60
CA THR A 292 -22.35 7.59 -3.58
C THR A 292 -22.50 6.38 -2.66
N PHE A 293 -21.47 5.53 -2.50
CA PHE A 293 -21.45 4.40 -1.57
C PHE A 293 -21.27 4.83 -0.11
N ALA A 294 -20.34 5.76 0.16
CA ALA A 294 -20.15 6.34 1.49
C ALA A 294 -21.40 7.12 1.96
N VAL A 295 -22.05 7.84 1.05
CA VAL A 295 -23.32 8.56 1.31
C VAL A 295 -24.50 7.60 1.47
N ARG A 296 -24.52 6.45 0.77
CA ARG A 296 -25.55 5.41 1.00
C ARG A 296 -25.44 4.78 2.38
N GLY A 297 -24.23 4.47 2.86
CA GLY A 297 -24.02 4.01 4.23
C GLY A 297 -24.41 5.03 5.31
N LEU A 298 -24.41 6.32 4.98
CA LEU A 298 -24.91 7.41 5.83
C LEU A 298 -26.44 7.55 5.85
N LEU A 299 -27.13 7.07 4.81
CA LEU A 299 -28.58 7.25 4.60
C LEU A 299 -29.38 5.95 4.73
N SER A 300 -28.74 4.77 4.66
CA SER A 300 -29.37 3.50 4.96
C SER A 300 -29.40 3.28 6.48
N LYS A 301 -30.52 3.64 7.09
CA LYS A 301 -31.03 2.94 8.28
C LYS A 301 -31.50 1.55 7.90
#